data_AF-A0A1I7WN54-F1
#
_entry.id   AF-A0A1I7WN54-F1
#
_cell.length_a   1.000
_cell.length_b   1.000
_cell.length_c   1.000
_cell.angle_alpha   90.00
_cell.angle_beta   90.00
_cell.angle_gamma   90.00
#
_symmetry.space_group_name_H-M   'P 1'
#
loop_
_entity.id
_entity.type
_entity.pdbx_description
1 polymer ?
#
loop_
_entity_poly.entity_id
_entity_poly.type
_entity_poly.pdbx_seq_one_letter_code
_entity_poly.pdbx_strand_id
1 'polypeptide(L)'
;MSVVVEEGQAITLRCTAGEGIETETLIFERGNHNIEGNRTRESVTQFIPSFKYASHSGLYHCSAQSSAGEYHSRRMRLSTKATVNIISEPCPPEDDFCGSYGTCNMELGNRFCICNGGYMGKNCENLLVQDYLSTSALFSQNYELCISIICIINLYHILSFYIFCIISYNRIYC
;
A
#
# COMPACT_ATOMS: atom_id res chain seq x y z
N MET A 1 2.35 -5.16 -1.36
CA MET A 1 1.60 -6.41 -1.13
C MET A 1 2.42 -7.31 -0.21
N SER A 2 1.78 -8.09 0.67
CA SER A 2 2.44 -9.06 1.56
C SER A 2 1.80 -10.43 1.38
N VAL A 3 2.61 -11.48 1.27
CA VAL A 3 2.17 -12.86 1.08
C VAL A 3 2.85 -13.74 2.13
N VAL A 4 2.04 -14.48 2.88
CA VAL A 4 2.48 -15.41 3.93
C VAL A 4 2.30 -16.83 3.41
N VAL A 5 3.35 -17.64 3.49
CA VAL A 5 3.41 -19.01 2.95
C VAL A 5 3.95 -19.97 4.00
N GLU A 6 3.47 -21.21 4.04
CA GLU A 6 4.02 -22.21 4.96
C GLU A 6 5.29 -22.86 4.38
N GLU A 7 6.21 -23.25 5.27
CA GLU A 7 7.41 -24.01 4.90
C GLU A 7 7.04 -25.29 4.14
N GLY A 8 7.77 -25.58 3.07
CA GLY A 8 7.51 -26.74 2.22
C GLY A 8 6.42 -26.55 1.17
N GLN A 9 5.60 -25.50 1.26
CA GLN A 9 4.53 -25.24 0.29
C GLN A 9 5.08 -24.89 -1.10
N ALA A 10 4.46 -25.45 -2.14
CA ALA A 10 4.74 -25.07 -3.52
C ALA A 10 4.06 -23.74 -3.85
N ILE A 11 4.81 -22.79 -4.42
CA ILE A 11 4.29 -21.47 -4.80
C ILE A 11 4.80 -21.05 -6.17
N THR A 12 4.00 -20.23 -6.84
CA THR A 12 4.34 -19.62 -8.12
C THR A 12 4.27 -18.12 -7.98
N LEU A 13 5.42 -17.44 -8.11
CA LEU A 13 5.50 -15.98 -8.11
C LEU A 13 5.36 -15.50 -9.55
N ARG A 14 4.53 -14.50 -9.79
CA ARG A 14 4.28 -13.96 -11.12
C ARG A 14 4.35 -12.45 -11.10
N CYS A 15 5.15 -11.90 -12.01
CA CYS A 15 5.01 -10.50 -12.41
C CYS A 15 4.44 -10.41 -13.82
N THR A 16 3.38 -9.63 -13.97
CA THR A 16 2.69 -9.43 -15.25
C THR A 16 2.67 -7.94 -15.58
N ALA A 17 2.98 -7.61 -16.83
CA ALA A 17 2.79 -6.27 -17.37
C ALA A 17 1.29 -5.94 -17.48
N GLY A 18 0.91 -4.76 -17.01
CA GLY A 18 -0.43 -4.22 -17.25
C GLY A 18 -0.55 -3.62 -18.64
N GLU A 19 -1.73 -3.10 -18.96
CA GLU A 19 -1.96 -2.35 -20.19
C GLU A 19 -1.06 -1.12 -20.26
N GLY A 20 -0.50 -0.83 -21.45
CA GLY A 20 0.40 0.31 -21.68
C GLY A 20 1.84 0.13 -21.21
N ILE A 21 2.21 -1.05 -20.71
CA ILE A 21 3.58 -1.39 -20.28
C ILE A 21 4.33 -2.13 -21.39
N GLU A 22 5.57 -1.72 -21.65
CA GLU A 22 6.48 -2.41 -22.57
C GLU A 22 7.06 -3.65 -21.91
N THR A 23 6.63 -4.81 -22.38
CA THR A 23 6.93 -6.09 -21.73
C THR A 23 8.39 -6.53 -21.86
N GLU A 24 9.11 -6.02 -22.86
CA GLU A 24 10.56 -6.26 -23.04
C GLU A 24 11.40 -5.64 -21.93
N THR A 25 10.89 -4.58 -21.30
CA THR A 25 11.55 -3.87 -20.21
C THR A 25 11.24 -4.46 -18.84
N LEU A 26 10.45 -5.54 -18.79
CA LEU A 26 9.99 -6.13 -17.54
C LEU A 26 11.14 -6.83 -16.80
N ILE A 27 11.44 -6.33 -15.61
CA ILE A 27 12.47 -6.81 -14.69
C ILE A 27 11.78 -7.41 -13.47
N PHE A 28 12.13 -8.64 -13.11
CA PHE A 28 11.66 -9.31 -11.91
C PHE A 28 12.87 -9.75 -11.08
N GLU A 29 13.01 -9.20 -9.89
CA GLU A 29 14.21 -9.33 -9.06
C GLU A 29 13.85 -9.52 -7.58
N ARG A 30 14.82 -10.05 -6.83
CA ARG A 30 14.76 -10.16 -5.37
C ARG A 30 16.04 -9.56 -4.79
N GLY A 31 15.89 -8.49 -4.00
CA GLY A 31 17.06 -7.68 -3.65
C GLY A 31 17.72 -7.11 -4.90
N ASN A 32 19.00 -7.42 -5.11
CA ASN A 32 19.77 -6.99 -6.30
C ASN A 32 20.00 -8.12 -7.32
N HIS A 33 19.25 -9.23 -7.21
CA HIS A 33 19.41 -10.39 -8.07
C HIS A 33 18.19 -10.58 -8.97
N ASN A 34 18.43 -10.60 -10.28
CA ASN A 34 17.41 -10.97 -11.25
C ASN A 34 16.94 -12.41 -11.00
N ILE A 35 15.64 -12.61 -11.10
CA ILE A 35 15.03 -13.92 -10.94
C ILE A 35 15.05 -14.65 -12.29
N GLU A 36 15.75 -15.78 -12.31
CA GLU A 36 15.71 -16.74 -13.42
C GLU A 36 14.37 -17.50 -13.39
N GLY A 37 13.34 -16.86 -13.92
CA GLY A 37 12.01 -17.42 -14.09
C GLY A 37 11.69 -17.73 -15.56
N ASN A 38 10.60 -18.45 -15.78
CA ASN A 38 10.02 -18.62 -17.11
C ASN A 38 9.49 -17.25 -17.59
N ARG A 39 10.06 -16.74 -18.69
CA ARG A 39 9.64 -15.48 -19.31
C ARG A 39 8.71 -15.76 -20.48
N THR A 40 7.58 -15.08 -20.46
CA THR A 40 6.62 -14.98 -21.56
C THR A 40 6.61 -13.54 -22.07
N ARG A 41 5.87 -13.28 -23.16
CA ARG A 41 5.71 -11.93 -23.70
C ARG A 41 5.07 -10.94 -22.73
N GLU A 42 4.40 -11.40 -21.68
CA GLU A 42 3.60 -10.52 -20.81
C GLU A 42 3.98 -10.68 -19.33
N SER A 43 4.68 -11.76 -18.98
CA SER A 43 4.95 -12.07 -17.58
C SER A 43 6.22 -12.87 -17.38
N VAL A 44 6.81 -12.68 -16.20
CA VAL A 44 7.92 -13.49 -15.68
C VAL A 44 7.41 -14.26 -14.48
N THR A 45 7.63 -15.58 -14.50
CA THR A 45 7.09 -16.49 -13.49
C THR A 45 8.20 -17.33 -12.88
N GLN A 46 8.27 -17.39 -11.55
CA GLN A 46 9.18 -18.26 -10.83
C GLN A 46 8.40 -19.31 -10.05
N PHE A 47 8.67 -20.58 -10.31
CA PHE A 47 8.12 -21.69 -9.55
C PHE A 47 9.08 -22.10 -8.44
N ILE A 48 8.57 -22.14 -7.21
CA ILE A 48 9.27 -22.61 -6.02
C ILE A 48 8.54 -23.87 -5.56
N PRO A 49 9.06 -25.08 -5.84
CA PRO A 49 8.36 -26.33 -5.53
C PRO A 49 8.25 -26.60 -4.03
N SER A 50 9.15 -26.04 -3.23
CA SER A 50 9.17 -26.18 -1.78
C SER A 50 9.72 -24.89 -1.17
N PHE A 51 8.82 -24.08 -0.60
CA PHE A 51 9.18 -22.81 0.01
C PHE A 51 10.07 -23.02 1.23
N LYS A 52 11.01 -22.09 1.42
CA LYS A 52 12.00 -22.07 2.50
C LYS A 52 12.26 -20.63 2.89
N TYR A 53 12.00 -20.27 4.14
CA TYR A 53 12.14 -18.91 4.64
C TYR A 53 13.56 -18.38 4.42
N ALA A 54 14.57 -19.16 4.80
CA ALA A 54 15.97 -18.75 4.73
C ALA A 54 16.44 -18.42 3.29
N SER A 55 15.93 -19.12 2.26
CA SER A 55 16.40 -18.93 0.88
C SER A 55 15.45 -18.11 0.01
N HIS A 56 14.14 -18.19 0.26
CA HIS A 56 13.11 -17.63 -0.62
C HIS A 56 12.37 -16.43 -0.01
N SER A 57 12.44 -16.20 1.30
CA SER A 57 11.81 -14.99 1.86
C SER A 57 12.53 -13.72 1.38
N GLY A 58 11.83 -12.59 1.45
CA GLY A 58 12.40 -11.29 1.15
C GLY A 58 11.46 -10.34 0.42
N LEU A 59 12.05 -9.26 -0.08
CA LEU A 59 11.37 -8.24 -0.86
C LEU A 59 11.62 -8.49 -2.35
N TYR A 60 10.54 -8.79 -3.06
CA TYR A 60 10.51 -9.01 -4.50
C TYR A 60 10.07 -7.74 -5.18
N HIS A 61 10.81 -7.35 -6.21
CA HIS A 61 10.54 -6.16 -7.02
C HIS A 61 10.20 -6.59 -8.43
N CYS A 62 9.15 -5.99 -8.96
CA CYS A 62 8.91 -6.01 -10.38
C CYS A 62 8.85 -4.59 -10.92
N SER A 63 9.51 -4.36 -12.05
CA SER A 63 9.51 -3.06 -12.71
C SER A 63 9.50 -3.18 -14.21
N ALA A 64 9.02 -2.14 -14.88
CA ALA A 64 8.97 -2.02 -16.34
C ALA A 64 8.79 -0.55 -16.72
N GLN A 65 9.03 -0.22 -17.98
CA GLN A 65 8.69 1.07 -18.56
C GLN A 65 7.39 0.98 -19.36
N SER A 66 6.66 2.08 -19.44
CA SER A 66 5.56 2.25 -20.38
C SER A 66 6.08 2.64 -21.77
N SER A 67 5.23 2.57 -22.78
CA SER A 67 5.56 3.04 -24.13
C SER A 67 5.82 4.56 -24.21
N ALA A 68 5.45 5.31 -23.17
CA ALA A 68 5.78 6.72 -23.01
C ALA A 68 7.12 6.95 -22.30
N GLY A 69 7.82 5.88 -21.91
CA GLY A 69 9.07 5.92 -21.15
C GLY A 69 8.90 6.13 -19.64
N GLU A 70 7.67 6.04 -19.12
CA GLU A 70 7.42 6.17 -17.68
C GLU A 70 7.82 4.90 -16.94
N TYR A 71 8.51 5.03 -15.82
CA TYR A 71 8.92 3.90 -15.02
C TYR A 71 7.83 3.48 -14.03
N HIS A 72 7.45 2.20 -14.06
CA HIS A 72 6.47 1.60 -13.16
C HIS A 72 7.10 0.50 -12.32
N SER A 73 6.78 0.46 -11.03
CA SER A 73 7.29 -0.56 -10.10
C SER A 73 6.24 -1.03 -9.10
N ARG A 74 6.29 -2.32 -8.78
CA ARG A 74 5.48 -2.97 -7.73
C ARG A 74 6.37 -3.84 -6.84
N ARG A 75 6.02 -3.90 -5.56
CA ARG A 75 6.77 -4.63 -4.53
C ARG A 75 5.89 -5.64 -3.80
N MET A 76 6.44 -6.83 -3.58
CA MET A 76 5.82 -7.92 -2.84
C MET A 76 6.78 -8.44 -1.77
N ARG A 77 6.31 -8.50 -0.53
CA ARG A 77 7.05 -9.15 0.56
C ARG A 77 6.57 -10.58 0.71
N LEU A 78 7.50 -11.53 0.61
CA LEU A 78 7.24 -12.95 0.81
C LEU A 78 7.84 -13.39 2.14
N SER A 79 7.03 -13.98 3.01
CA SER A 79 7.46 -14.43 4.34
C SER A 79 6.78 -15.73 4.74
N THR A 80 7.31 -16.38 5.78
CA THR A 80 6.62 -17.52 6.40
C THR A 80 5.59 -17.04 7.41
N LYS A 81 4.57 -17.86 7.69
CA LYS A 81 3.76 -17.67 8.88
C LYS A 81 4.71 -17.83 10.07
N ALA A 82 4.69 -16.89 11.00
CA ALA A 82 5.46 -17.02 12.22
C ALA A 82 4.90 -18.25 12.97
N THR A 83 5.49 -19.43 12.74
CA THR A 83 5.34 -20.58 13.63
C THR A 83 6.24 -20.26 14.79
N VAL A 84 5.73 -19.41 15.67
CA VAL A 84 6.36 -19.26 16.95
C VAL A 84 6.04 -20.57 17.68
N ASN A 85 6.94 -21.55 17.54
CA ASN A 85 7.00 -22.71 18.43
C ASN A 85 7.51 -22.20 19.79
N ILE A 86 6.77 -21.25 20.35
CA ILE A 86 6.97 -20.84 21.72
C ILE A 86 6.34 -21.98 22.48
N ILE A 87 7.15 -22.62 23.31
CA ILE A 87 6.62 -23.12 24.57
C ILE A 87 6.29 -21.83 25.34
N SER A 88 5.19 -21.17 24.97
CA SER A 88 4.75 -19.95 25.63
C SER A 88 4.05 -20.39 26.88
N GLU A 89 4.76 -20.30 27.99
CA GLU A 89 4.12 -20.47 29.27
C GLU A 89 3.28 -19.22 29.56
N PRO A 90 2.04 -19.39 30.06
CA PRO A 90 1.26 -18.26 30.53
C PRO A 90 2.02 -17.57 31.66
N CYS A 91 1.98 -16.24 31.68
CA CYS A 91 2.54 -15.47 32.79
C CYS A 91 1.84 -15.86 34.12
N PRO A 92 2.52 -15.72 35.27
CA PRO A 92 1.89 -15.91 36.58
C PRO A 92 0.62 -15.05 36.72
N PRO A 93 -0.43 -15.54 37.41
CA PRO A 93 -1.75 -14.89 37.46
C PRO A 93 -1.77 -13.53 38.15
N GLU A 94 -0.68 -13.13 38.80
CA GLU A 94 -0.53 -11.83 39.48
C GLU A 94 0.03 -10.73 38.56
N ASP A 95 0.38 -11.05 37.31
CA ASP A 95 1.08 -10.13 36.41
C ASP A 95 0.12 -9.48 35.40
N ASP A 96 -0.34 -8.26 35.69
CA ASP A 96 -1.13 -7.42 34.76
C ASP A 96 -0.24 -6.70 33.73
N PHE A 97 0.82 -7.37 33.26
CA PHE A 97 1.81 -6.74 32.37
C PHE A 97 1.19 -6.24 31.06
N CYS A 98 0.21 -6.93 30.49
CA CYS A 98 -0.42 -6.57 29.21
C CYS A 98 -1.72 -5.76 29.37
N GLY A 99 -2.10 -5.41 30.61
CA GLY A 99 -3.39 -4.81 30.91
C GLY A 99 -4.57 -5.69 30.51
N SER A 100 -5.75 -5.07 30.39
CA SER A 100 -6.99 -5.74 29.96
C SER A 100 -7.11 -5.96 28.45
N TYR A 101 -6.14 -5.50 27.65
CA TYR A 101 -6.22 -5.45 26.17
C TYR A 101 -5.20 -6.35 25.47
N GLY A 102 -4.64 -7.34 26.17
CA GLY A 102 -3.72 -8.31 25.59
C GLY A 102 -3.57 -9.58 26.42
N THR A 103 -2.90 -10.57 25.86
CA THR A 103 -2.55 -11.82 26.54
C THR A 103 -1.04 -11.86 26.80
N CYS A 104 -0.65 -12.11 28.05
CA CYS A 104 0.74 -12.22 28.47
C CYS A 104 1.30 -13.60 28.18
N ASN A 105 2.46 -13.65 27.52
CA ASN A 105 3.20 -14.87 27.20
C ASN A 105 4.66 -14.72 27.61
N MET A 106 5.30 -15.82 28.03
CA MET A 106 6.71 -15.85 28.41
C MET A 106 7.52 -16.76 27.48
N GLU A 107 8.68 -16.28 27.02
CA GLU A 107 9.64 -17.02 26.20
C GLU A 107 11.06 -16.83 26.76
N LEU A 108 11.73 -17.92 27.17
CA LEU A 108 13.11 -17.90 27.69
C LEU A 108 13.33 -16.87 28.82
N GLY A 109 12.32 -16.66 29.67
CA GLY A 109 12.35 -15.69 30.77
C GLY A 109 12.06 -14.24 30.36
N ASN A 110 11.79 -13.97 29.08
CA ASN A 110 11.34 -12.67 28.60
C ASN A 110 9.82 -12.70 28.34
N ARG A 111 9.09 -11.76 28.94
CA ARG A 111 7.64 -11.63 28.76
C ARG A 111 7.30 -10.70 27.60
N PHE A 112 6.29 -11.06 26.81
CA PHE A 112 5.77 -10.25 25.72
C PHE A 112 4.24 -10.34 25.65
N CYS A 113 3.62 -9.33 25.04
CA CYS A 113 2.17 -9.23 24.94
C CYS A 113 1.70 -9.50 23.52
N ILE A 114 0.61 -10.28 23.39
CA ILE A 114 -0.18 -10.36 22.16
C ILE A 114 -1.40 -9.47 22.37
N CYS A 115 -1.43 -8.32 21.70
CA CYS A 115 -2.50 -7.33 21.87
C CYS A 115 -3.76 -7.71 21.09
N ASN A 116 -4.92 -7.36 21.66
CA ASN A 116 -6.20 -7.44 20.99
C ASN A 116 -6.24 -6.45 19.80
N GLY A 117 -7.08 -6.74 18.80
CA GLY A 117 -7.22 -5.90 17.62
C GLY A 117 -7.53 -4.44 18.00
N GLY A 118 -6.77 -3.50 17.45
CA GLY A 118 -6.91 -2.08 17.76
C GLY A 118 -5.95 -1.56 18.83
N TYR A 119 -5.12 -2.41 19.44
CA TYR A 119 -4.12 -2.01 20.44
C TYR A 119 -2.69 -2.36 19.99
N MET A 120 -1.72 -1.56 20.45
CA MET A 120 -0.29 -1.75 20.23
C MET A 120 0.54 -1.19 21.40
N GLY A 121 1.84 -1.42 21.36
CA GLY A 121 2.77 -1.05 22.43
C GLY A 121 3.32 -2.28 23.13
N LYS A 122 4.27 -2.08 24.04
CA LYS A 122 4.91 -3.19 24.76
C LYS A 122 3.93 -3.87 25.71
N ASN A 123 2.94 -3.12 26.19
CA ASN A 123 1.98 -3.49 27.22
C ASN A 123 0.53 -3.30 26.71
N CYS A 124 0.32 -3.21 25.39
CA CYS A 124 -0.99 -2.97 24.76
C CYS A 124 -1.68 -1.68 25.22
N GLU A 125 -0.89 -0.66 25.56
CA GLU A 125 -1.33 0.60 26.16
C GLU A 125 -1.78 1.65 25.14
N ASN A 126 -1.44 1.49 23.86
CA ASN A 126 -1.75 2.45 22.81
C ASN A 126 -2.83 1.91 21.86
N LEU A 127 -3.72 2.78 21.39
CA LEU A 127 -4.67 2.46 20.33
C LEU A 127 -4.03 2.60 18.94
N LEU A 128 -4.36 1.70 18.02
CA LEU A 128 -4.08 1.78 16.59
C LEU A 128 -4.99 2.85 15.95
N VAL A 129 -4.66 4.13 16.14
CA VAL A 129 -5.39 5.28 15.57
C VAL A 129 -4.92 5.60 14.13
N GLN A 130 -4.05 4.78 13.54
CA GLN A 130 -3.46 5.08 12.22
C GLN A 130 -4.43 4.90 11.04
N ASP A 131 -5.47 4.08 11.19
CA ASP A 131 -6.47 3.88 10.12
C ASP A 131 -7.65 4.88 10.19
N TYR A 132 -7.84 5.60 11.30
CA TYR A 132 -8.94 6.58 11.42
C TYR A 132 -8.53 8.00 10.96
N LEU A 133 -7.27 8.38 11.13
CA LEU A 133 -6.81 9.75 10.83
C LEU A 133 -6.41 9.95 9.37
N SER A 134 -6.16 8.89 8.60
CA SER A 134 -5.82 8.99 7.18
C SER A 134 -7.05 9.25 6.30
N THR A 135 -8.25 8.82 6.72
CA THR A 135 -9.49 9.05 5.96
C THR A 135 -10.10 10.45 6.21
N SER A 136 -9.89 11.03 7.40
CA SER A 136 -10.43 12.35 7.75
C SER A 136 -9.51 13.52 7.37
N ALA A 137 -8.19 13.30 7.23
CA ALA A 137 -7.25 14.35 6.83
C ALA A 137 -7.24 14.63 5.31
N LEU A 138 -7.66 13.68 4.47
CA LEU A 138 -7.70 13.87 3.01
C LEU A 138 -8.95 14.62 2.50
N PHE A 139 -9.96 14.85 3.34
CA PHE A 139 -11.21 15.51 2.93
C PHE A 139 -11.35 16.98 3.34
N SER A 140 -10.39 17.56 4.07
CA SER A 140 -10.55 18.90 4.66
C SER A 140 -9.80 20.03 3.94
N GLN A 141 -8.83 19.76 3.07
CA GLN A 141 -7.97 20.85 2.52
C GLN A 141 -8.31 21.33 1.10
N ASN A 142 -9.34 20.79 0.44
CA ASN A 142 -9.66 21.15 -0.95
C ASN A 142 -11.00 21.89 -1.15
N TYR A 143 -11.76 22.20 -0.10
CA TYR A 143 -13.07 22.87 -0.24
C TYR A 143 -13.02 24.40 -0.14
N GLU A 144 -11.98 25.00 0.46
CA GLU A 144 -11.95 26.47 0.64
C GLU A 144 -11.40 27.26 -0.57
N LEU A 145 -10.61 26.62 -1.45
CA LEU A 145 -10.06 27.27 -2.65
C LEU A 145 -10.98 27.18 -3.88
N CYS A 146 -11.91 26.22 -3.93
CA CYS A 146 -12.86 26.10 -5.05
C CYS A 146 -13.99 27.14 -4.99
N ILE A 147 -14.39 27.57 -3.78
CA ILE A 147 -15.55 28.47 -3.61
C ILE A 147 -15.21 29.90 -4.07
N SER A 148 -13.96 30.36 -3.96
CA SER A 148 -13.56 31.68 -4.45
C SER A 148 -13.44 31.73 -5.98
N ILE A 149 -12.88 30.69 -6.62
CA ILE A 149 -12.65 30.67 -8.07
C ILE A 149 -13.96 30.55 -8.84
N ILE A 150 -14.92 29.73 -8.39
CA ILE A 150 -16.24 29.60 -9.04
C ILE A 150 -17.05 30.90 -8.91
N CYS A 151 -16.93 31.63 -7.79
CA CYS A 151 -17.55 32.95 -7.62
C CYS A 151 -16.90 34.02 -8.51
N ILE A 152 -15.58 34.04 -8.64
CA ILE A 152 -14.86 35.02 -9.47
C ILE A 152 -15.11 34.77 -10.97
N ILE A 153 -15.15 33.51 -11.42
CA ILE A 153 -15.45 33.16 -12.81
C ILE A 153 -16.90 33.53 -13.15
N ASN A 154 -17.86 33.30 -12.25
CA ASN A 154 -19.26 33.73 -12.46
C ASN A 154 -19.39 35.26 -12.51
N LEU A 155 -18.64 36.01 -11.70
CA LEU A 155 -18.67 37.48 -11.72
C LEU A 155 -18.05 38.06 -13.01
N TYR A 156 -16.96 37.48 -13.51
CA TYR A 156 -16.36 37.84 -14.80
C TYR A 156 -17.24 37.46 -16.00
N HIS A 157 -17.93 36.32 -15.95
CA HIS A 157 -18.88 35.94 -17.01
C HIS A 157 -20.12 36.84 -17.02
N ILE A 158 -20.64 37.25 -15.86
CA ILE A 158 -21.78 38.17 -15.76
C ILE A 158 -21.41 39.58 -16.23
N LEU A 159 -20.21 40.07 -15.89
CA LEU A 159 -19.70 41.38 -16.37
C LEU A 159 -19.38 41.37 -17.87
N SER A 160 -18.85 40.26 -18.41
CA SER A 160 -18.63 40.07 -19.85
C SER A 160 -19.95 40.07 -20.64
N PHE A 161 -20.98 39.40 -20.12
CA PHE A 161 -22.31 39.39 -20.74
C PHE A 161 -22.99 40.77 -20.68
N TYR A 162 -22.84 41.52 -19.59
CA TYR A 162 -23.36 42.89 -19.50
C TYR A 162 -22.64 43.86 -20.46
N ILE A 163 -21.33 43.69 -20.66
CA ILE A 163 -20.56 44.49 -21.63
C ILE A 163 -20.93 44.10 -23.07
N PHE A 164 -21.13 42.82 -23.37
CA PHE A 164 -21.58 42.38 -24.69
C PHE A 164 -23.03 42.82 -25.03
N CYS A 165 -23.91 42.89 -24.02
CA CYS A 165 -25.30 43.30 -24.23
C CYS A 165 -25.44 44.81 -24.46
N ILE A 166 -24.53 45.64 -23.93
CA ILE A 166 -24.50 47.09 -24.17
C ILE A 166 -23.92 47.41 -25.56
N ILE A 167 -22.99 46.58 -26.08
CA ILE A 167 -22.36 46.80 -27.40
C ILE A 167 -23.27 46.37 -28.56
N SER A 168 -24.24 45.46 -28.35
CA SER A 168 -25.13 44.98 -29.43
C SER A 168 -26.24 45.96 -29.87
N TYR A 169 -26.40 47.13 -29.24
CA TYR A 169 -27.42 48.12 -29.64
C TYR A 169 -26.91 49.18 -30.64
N ASN A 170 -25.73 49.01 -31.25
CA ASN A 170 -25.25 49.90 -32.31
C ASN A 170 -24.48 49.18 -33.45
N ARG A 171 -25.19 49.03 -34.57
CA ARG A 171 -24.75 48.83 -35.97
C ARG A 171 -24.14 47.48 -36.39
N ILE A 172 -24.84 46.73 -37.27
CA ILE A 172 -24.84 46.73 -38.77
C ILE A 172 -23.54 46.12 -39.35
N TYR A 173 -23.62 44.97 -40.02
CA TYR A 173 -23.53 44.77 -41.50
C TYR A 173 -23.71 43.26 -41.84
N CYS A 174 -24.19 43.03 -43.07
CA CYS A 174 -24.71 41.80 -43.70
C CYS A 174 -24.14 40.44 -43.28
#